data_AF-A0A5B0W3A9-F1
#
_entry.id   AF-A0A5B0W3A9-F1
#
_cell.length_a   1.000
_cell.length_b   1.000
_cell.length_c   1.000
_cell.angle_alpha   90.00
_cell.angle_beta   90.00
_cell.angle_gamma   90.00
#
_symmetry.space_group_name_H-M   'P 1'
#
loop_
_entity.id
_entity.type
_entity.pdbx_description
1 polymer ?
#
loop_
_entity_poly.entity_id
_entity_poly.type
_entity_poly.pdbx_seq_one_letter_code
_entity_poly.pdbx_strand_id
1 'polypeptide(L)'
;MTWIDPWGLNKTPAQLPDKIIYNENGVRVWHNYGNLGAGIGTPKEHAPIHYHVTVGSDKYEYRVFPSGQPLKESKPLPPKAKTVFEANKSRFSQIGKRIGKWYSGIKNNQRCP
;
A
#
# COMPACT_ATOMS: atom_id res chain seq x y z
N MET A 1 24.25 27.46 -0.63
CA MET A 1 23.88 27.53 0.81
C MET A 1 22.61 26.72 0.99
N THR A 2 22.73 25.51 1.52
CA THR A 2 21.60 24.60 1.73
C THR A 2 21.08 24.84 3.15
N TRP A 3 19.90 25.44 3.28
CA TRP A 3 19.24 25.58 4.59
C TRP A 3 18.96 24.19 5.16
N ILE A 4 19.56 23.86 6.30
CA ILE A 4 19.28 22.65 7.08
C ILE A 4 18.23 23.07 8.12
N ASP A 5 17.02 22.53 8.03
CA ASP A 5 15.93 22.79 8.98
C ASP A 5 16.25 22.11 10.32
N PRO A 6 16.64 22.85 11.38
CA PRO A 6 17.09 22.27 12.64
C PRO A 6 15.94 21.77 13.52
N TRP A 7 14.70 22.09 13.17
CA TRP A 7 13.49 21.74 13.94
C TRP A 7 12.65 20.66 13.27
N GLY A 8 12.98 20.27 12.03
CA GLY A 8 12.23 19.26 11.27
C GLY A 8 10.77 19.65 11.02
N LEU A 9 10.49 20.97 10.97
CA LEU A 9 9.14 21.51 10.78
C LEU A 9 8.67 21.31 9.34
N ASN A 10 9.60 21.25 8.38
CA ASN A 10 9.33 20.87 7.00
C ASN A 10 9.38 19.34 6.85
N LYS A 11 8.40 18.64 7.45
CA LYS A 11 8.16 17.24 7.06
C LYS A 11 7.65 17.25 5.63
N THR A 12 8.54 17.00 4.67
CA THR A 12 8.14 16.70 3.29
C THR A 12 7.05 15.61 3.38
N PRO A 13 5.83 15.84 2.87
CA PRO A 13 4.79 14.83 2.91
C PRO A 13 5.36 13.55 2.33
N ALA A 14 5.22 12.42 3.02
CA ALA A 14 5.71 11.15 2.49
C ALA A 14 5.05 10.95 1.13
N GLN A 15 5.84 10.96 0.05
CA GLN A 15 5.28 10.78 -1.28
C GLN A 15 4.64 9.41 -1.34
N LEU A 16 3.36 9.38 -1.75
CA LEU A 16 2.66 8.13 -1.99
C LEU A 16 3.41 7.36 -3.09
N PRO A 17 3.68 6.05 -2.88
CA PRO A 17 4.13 5.22 -3.99
C PRO A 17 3.04 5.15 -5.07
N ASP A 18 3.42 4.65 -6.25
CA ASP A 18 2.46 4.45 -7.33
C ASP A 18 1.37 3.46 -6.94
N LYS A 19 0.14 3.74 -7.39
CA LYS A 19 -1.03 2.88 -7.16
C LYS A 19 -0.78 1.47 -7.68
N ILE A 20 -0.22 1.36 -8.89
CA ILE A 20 0.20 0.10 -9.49
C ILE A 20 1.64 -0.16 -9.05
N ILE A 21 1.82 -1.23 -8.27
CA ILE A 21 3.10 -1.58 -7.66
C ILE A 21 3.88 -2.54 -8.57
N TYR A 22 3.17 -3.41 -9.31
CA TYR A 22 3.72 -4.37 -10.25
C TYR A 22 2.70 -4.67 -11.34
N ASN A 23 3.13 -4.78 -12.60
CA ASN A 23 2.25 -5.11 -13.72
C ASN A 23 3.04 -5.76 -14.86
N GLU A 24 3.42 -7.01 -14.68
CA GLU A 24 4.20 -7.76 -15.66
C GLU A 24 3.82 -9.23 -15.65
N ASN A 25 4.12 -9.95 -16.72
CA ASN A 25 3.89 -11.39 -16.85
C ASN A 25 2.43 -11.78 -16.55
N GLY A 26 1.46 -10.90 -16.78
CA GLY A 26 0.07 -11.14 -16.42
C GLY A 26 -0.16 -11.25 -14.91
N VAL A 27 0.67 -10.64 -14.07
CA VAL A 27 0.38 -10.43 -12.64
C VAL A 27 0.33 -8.93 -12.41
N ARG A 28 -0.80 -8.45 -11.91
CA ARG A 28 -0.96 -7.05 -11.53
C ARG A 28 -1.12 -6.97 -10.03
N VAL A 29 -0.28 -6.16 -9.39
CA VAL A 29 -0.32 -5.86 -7.95
C VAL A 29 -0.54 -4.37 -7.78
N TRP A 30 -1.54 -3.99 -6.99
CA TRP A 30 -1.81 -2.58 -6.70
C TRP A 30 -2.28 -2.41 -5.26
N HIS A 31 -2.20 -1.18 -4.79
CA HIS A 31 -2.85 -0.77 -3.55
C HIS A 31 -3.94 0.25 -3.89
N ASN A 32 -5.13 0.12 -3.32
CA ASN A 32 -6.06 1.24 -3.31
C ASN A 32 -5.64 2.18 -2.18
N TYR A 33 -5.49 3.46 -2.50
CA TYR A 33 -5.43 4.52 -1.49
C TYR A 33 -6.88 4.99 -1.35
N GLY A 34 -7.44 4.77 -0.18
CA GLY A 34 -8.87 4.92 0.04
C GLY A 34 -9.28 6.37 0.02
N ASN A 35 -10.58 6.59 0.21
CA ASN A 35 -11.07 7.94 0.39
C ASN A 35 -10.54 8.49 1.71
N LEU A 36 -9.68 9.51 1.64
CA LEU A 36 -9.17 10.23 2.82
C LEU A 36 -10.20 11.21 3.41
N GLY A 37 -11.32 11.42 2.70
CA GLY A 37 -12.39 12.31 3.12
C GLY A 37 -13.17 11.72 4.30
N ALA A 38 -13.50 12.56 5.29
CA ALA A 38 -14.44 12.26 6.36
C ALA A 38 -15.91 12.39 5.90
N GLY A 39 -16.20 12.06 4.64
CA GLY A 39 -17.56 12.10 4.12
C GLY A 39 -18.43 11.05 4.80
N ILE A 40 -19.65 11.43 5.17
CA ILE A 40 -20.64 10.47 5.69
C ILE A 40 -20.86 9.40 4.60
N GLY A 41 -20.62 8.14 4.95
CA GLY A 41 -20.81 7.00 4.05
C GLY A 41 -19.58 6.56 3.25
N THR A 42 -18.42 7.22 3.36
CA THR A 42 -17.19 6.75 2.71
C THR A 42 -16.40 5.82 3.63
N PRO A 43 -16.11 4.57 3.23
CA PRO A 43 -15.28 3.66 4.03
C PRO A 43 -13.91 4.27 4.27
N LYS A 44 -13.58 4.54 5.54
CA LYS A 44 -12.26 4.99 5.96
C LYS A 44 -11.30 3.83 5.75
N GLU A 45 -10.35 3.98 4.84
CA GLU A 45 -9.34 2.94 4.67
C GLU A 45 -8.49 2.84 5.93
N HIS A 46 -8.54 1.65 6.52
CA HIS A 46 -7.91 1.35 7.79
C HIS A 46 -6.97 0.16 7.62
N ALA A 47 -5.96 0.13 8.48
CA ALA A 47 -5.06 -1.00 8.61
C ALA A 47 -5.85 -2.34 8.72
N PRO A 48 -5.30 -3.45 8.20
CA PRO A 48 -3.91 -3.59 7.78
C PRO A 48 -3.66 -3.22 6.31
N ILE A 49 -2.44 -2.73 6.05
CA ILE A 49 -1.96 -2.48 4.68
C ILE A 49 -1.90 -3.81 3.93
N HIS A 50 -2.59 -3.87 2.80
CA HIS A 50 -2.65 -5.04 1.93
C HIS A 50 -2.68 -4.62 0.46
N TYR A 51 -2.26 -5.52 -0.43
CA TYR A 51 -2.28 -5.36 -1.87
C TYR A 51 -3.40 -6.19 -2.47
N HIS A 52 -3.92 -5.67 -3.57
CA HIS A 52 -4.83 -6.36 -4.47
C HIS A 52 -4.00 -6.97 -5.60
N VAL A 53 -4.36 -8.18 -5.99
CA VAL A 53 -3.64 -8.95 -7.02
C VAL A 53 -4.64 -9.57 -7.98
N THR A 54 -4.34 -9.47 -9.28
CA THR A 54 -5.02 -10.22 -10.35
C THR A 54 -3.99 -10.96 -11.17
N VAL A 55 -4.38 -12.13 -11.70
CA VAL A 55 -3.49 -12.99 -12.50
C VAL A 55 -4.17 -13.32 -13.83
N GLY A 56 -3.55 -12.93 -14.94
CA GLY A 56 -4.07 -13.09 -16.29
C GLY A 56 -5.42 -12.38 -16.45
N SER A 57 -6.39 -13.11 -17.00
CA SER A 57 -7.77 -12.69 -17.15
C SER A 57 -8.67 -13.13 -15.99
N ASP A 58 -8.10 -13.54 -14.85
CA ASP A 58 -8.90 -13.98 -13.70
C ASP A 58 -9.82 -12.85 -13.25
N LYS A 59 -11.10 -13.18 -13.09
CA LYS A 59 -12.09 -12.28 -12.48
C LYS A 59 -11.92 -12.16 -10.97
N TYR A 60 -11.07 -13.00 -10.37
CA TYR A 60 -10.86 -13.02 -8.93
C TYR A 60 -9.73 -12.06 -8.55
N GLU A 61 -10.02 -11.23 -7.56
CA GLU A 61 -9.05 -10.35 -6.92
C GLU A 61 -8.59 -10.99 -5.60
N TYR A 62 -7.29 -11.24 -5.49
CA TYR A 62 -6.67 -11.72 -4.26
C TYR A 62 -6.24 -10.54 -3.40
N ARG A 63 -6.45 -10.64 -2.09
CA ARG A 63 -6.01 -9.62 -1.12
C ARG A 63 -4.95 -10.22 -0.22
N VAL A 64 -3.77 -9.60 -0.21
CA VAL A 64 -2.60 -10.14 0.46
C VAL A 64 -1.83 -9.06 1.21
N PHE A 65 -1.19 -9.41 2.30
CA PHE A 65 -0.21 -8.55 2.93
C PHE A 65 1.00 -8.32 2.00
N PRO A 66 1.85 -7.31 2.25
CA PRO A 66 3.09 -7.12 1.50
C PRO A 66 4.03 -8.32 1.46
N SER A 67 3.86 -9.27 2.38
CA SER A 67 4.56 -10.56 2.41
C SER A 67 4.03 -11.58 1.38
N GLY A 68 2.88 -11.34 0.76
CA GLY A 68 2.18 -12.31 -0.10
C GLY A 68 1.28 -13.27 0.67
N GLN A 69 1.21 -13.17 1.99
CA GLN A 69 0.24 -13.94 2.79
C GLN A 69 -1.18 -13.43 2.54
N PRO A 70 -2.17 -14.31 2.32
CA PRO A 70 -3.55 -13.91 2.11
C PRO A 70 -4.17 -13.31 3.36
N LEU A 71 -5.10 -12.37 3.16
CA LEU A 71 -6.01 -11.94 4.22
C LEU A 71 -6.94 -13.10 4.61
N LYS A 72 -7.53 -13.04 5.81
CA LYS A 72 -8.34 -14.13 6.39
C LYS A 72 -9.47 -14.58 5.46
N GLU A 73 -10.09 -13.63 4.77
CA GLU A 73 -11.18 -13.82 3.83
C GLU A 73 -10.74 -14.01 2.37
N SER A 74 -9.44 -13.88 2.07
CA SER A 74 -8.90 -14.02 0.73
C SER A 74 -8.49 -15.46 0.42
N LYS A 75 -8.64 -15.87 -0.83
CA LYS A 75 -8.03 -17.11 -1.32
C LYS A 75 -6.50 -17.03 -1.31
N PRO A 76 -5.80 -18.16 -1.20
CA PRO A 76 -4.35 -18.22 -1.39
C PRO A 76 -3.95 -17.77 -2.79
N LEU A 77 -2.79 -17.11 -2.90
CA LEU A 77 -2.24 -16.72 -4.21
C LEU A 77 -1.96 -17.95 -5.08
N PRO A 78 -2.23 -17.86 -6.40
CA PRO A 78 -1.78 -18.87 -7.35
C PRO A 78 -0.24 -18.88 -7.41
N PRO A 79 0.38 -20.01 -7.81
CA PRO A 79 1.84 -20.16 -7.81
C PRO A 79 2.58 -19.04 -8.51
N LYS A 80 2.05 -18.58 -9.66
CA LYS A 80 2.63 -17.49 -10.45
C LYS A 80 2.75 -16.18 -9.67
N ALA A 81 1.71 -15.80 -8.93
CA ALA A 81 1.75 -14.60 -8.10
C ALA A 81 2.65 -14.82 -6.87
N LYS A 82 2.67 -16.02 -6.28
CA LYS A 82 3.61 -16.32 -5.18
C LYS A 82 5.06 -16.08 -5.59
N THR A 83 5.47 -16.55 -6.77
CA THR A 83 6.83 -16.31 -7.30
C THR A 83 7.14 -14.82 -7.43
N VAL A 84 6.18 -14.01 -7.90
CA VAL A 84 6.34 -12.55 -7.98
C VAL A 84 6.57 -11.94 -6.60
N PHE A 85 5.81 -12.37 -5.59
CA PHE A 85 5.95 -11.86 -4.22
C PHE A 85 7.28 -12.27 -3.56
N GLU A 86 7.75 -13.50 -3.77
CA GLU A 86 9.06 -13.93 -3.26
C GLU A 86 10.20 -13.16 -3.95
N ALA A 87 10.15 -13.00 -5.27
CA ALA A 87 11.16 -12.27 -6.03
C ALA A 87 11.22 -10.77 -5.68
N ASN A 88 10.09 -10.18 -5.26
CA ASN A 88 9.98 -8.74 -4.96
C ASN A 88 9.79 -8.45 -3.47
N LYS A 89 10.03 -9.42 -2.58
CA LYS A 89 9.71 -9.34 -1.14
C LYS A 89 10.20 -8.06 -0.46
N SER A 90 11.46 -7.69 -0.68
CA SER A 90 12.05 -6.48 -0.10
C SER A 90 11.39 -5.20 -0.63
N ARG A 91 11.16 -5.11 -1.95
CA ARG A 91 10.49 -3.99 -2.60
C ARG A 91 9.07 -3.82 -2.06
N PHE A 92 8.31 -4.90 -2.04
CA PHE A 92 6.92 -4.90 -1.58
C PHE A 92 6.81 -4.56 -0.10
N SER A 93 7.71 -5.07 0.76
CA SER A 93 7.78 -4.67 2.17
C SER A 93 8.08 -3.17 2.34
N GLN A 94 9.04 -2.63 1.59
CA GLN A 94 9.40 -1.20 1.66
C GLN A 94 8.25 -0.29 1.22
N ILE A 95 7.56 -0.65 0.14
CA ILE A 95 6.36 0.07 -0.32
C ILE A 95 5.29 0.05 0.78
N GLY A 96 5.02 -1.10 1.39
CA GLY A 96 4.04 -1.22 2.47
C GLY A 96 4.39 -0.35 3.68
N LYS A 97 5.68 -0.27 4.03
CA LYS A 97 6.18 0.64 5.08
C LYS A 97 5.98 2.11 4.72
N ARG A 98 6.24 2.51 3.47
CA ARG A 98 6.02 3.89 3.00
C ARG A 98 4.55 4.28 3.06
N ILE A 99 3.67 3.38 2.61
CA ILE A 99 2.21 3.55 2.70
C ILE A 99 1.77 3.68 4.16
N GLY A 100 2.24 2.79 5.04
CA GLY A 100 1.95 2.86 6.47
C GLY A 100 2.45 4.14 7.14
N LYS A 101 3.66 4.60 6.78
CA LYS A 101 4.22 5.88 7.26
C LYS A 101 3.37 7.06 6.80
N TRP A 102 2.93 7.05 5.54
CA TRP A 102 2.05 8.08 5.00
C TRP A 102 0.70 8.13 5.74
N TYR A 103 0.04 6.99 5.95
CA TYR A 103 -1.21 6.93 6.72
C TYR A 103 -1.03 7.45 8.16
N SER A 104 0.05 7.07 8.83
CA SER A 104 0.37 7.59 10.17
C SER A 104 0.63 9.09 10.18
N GLY A 105 1.29 9.61 9.14
CA GLY A 105 1.51 11.05 8.96
C GLY A 105 0.21 11.84 8.85
N ILE A 106 -0.76 11.33 8.07
CA ILE A 106 -2.09 11.97 7.94
C ILE A 106 -2.84 11.97 9.27
N LYS A 107 -2.88 10.84 9.98
CA LYS A 107 -3.57 10.74 11.28
C LYS A 107 -3.02 11.73 12.31
N ASN A 108 -1.72 11.99 12.28
CA ASN A 108 -1.08 12.95 13.18
C ASN A 108 -1.38 14.39 12.79
N ASN A 109 -1.52 14.70 11.49
CA ASN A 109 -1.90 16.04 11.02
C ASN A 109 -3.39 16.37 11.25
N GLN A 110 -4.26 15.38 11.39
CA GLN A 110 -5.67 15.57 11.79
C GLN A 110 -5.87 15.75 13.30
N ARG A 111 -4.79 15.71 14.11
CA ARG A 111 -4.84 15.84 15.58
C ARG A 111 -4.30 17.17 16.11
N CYS A 112 -3.91 18.11 15.24
CA CYS A 112 -3.53 19.45 15.65
C CYS A 112 -4.72 20.41 15.50
N PRO A 113 -5.37 20.83 16.60
CA PRO A 113 -6.08 22.12 16.64
C PRO A 113 -5.11 23.29 16.48
#